data_AF-A0A521M6U6-F1
#
_entry.id   AF-A0A521M6U6-F1
#
_cell.length_a   1.000
_cell.length_b   1.000
_cell.length_c   1.000
_cell.angle_alpha   90.00
_cell.angle_beta   90.00
_cell.angle_gamma   90.00
#
_symmetry.space_group_name_H-M   'P 1'
#
loop_
_entity.id
_entity.type
_entity.pdbx_description
1 polymer ?
#
loop_
_entity_poly.entity_id
_entity_poly.type
_entity_poly.pdbx_seq_one_letter_code
_entity_poly.pdbx_strand_id
1 'polypeptide(L)'
;MEGLLAKKFVVAMMMHETNTFSPLATPIESFARGGDLGTLSGPAAIKESEGTNTSLGGFIEVARKAGAEFTVPMAASAHPSGLVTKAAYEQMTGAIVDAVKKGCDAVLLALHGAMVAEHHDDGEGELLNRLRKVAPDVPIAVALDFHTQMTDAMINGATIVTGYRTYPHIDMADTARRAGRTLMRTLAGEVEPKMVWGNRPIMSSSLVHTPSREPMKTLMGMANQAEDTGQVLNAS
;
A
#
# COMPACT_ATOMS: atom_id res chain seq x y z
N MET A 1 -21.84 -17.07 -24.91
CA MET A 1 -20.51 -16.68 -24.38
C MET A 1 -20.57 -15.18 -24.12
N GLU A 2 -20.98 -14.77 -22.93
CA GLU A 2 -20.73 -13.40 -22.50
C GLU A 2 -19.21 -13.21 -22.54
N GLY A 3 -18.74 -12.30 -23.40
CA GLY A 3 -17.33 -11.94 -23.39
C GLY A 3 -17.02 -11.43 -21.99
N LEU A 4 -16.15 -12.12 -21.25
CA LEU A 4 -15.67 -11.64 -19.97
C LEU A 4 -15.05 -10.26 -20.19
N LEU A 5 -15.79 -9.22 -19.82
CA LEU A 5 -15.27 -7.85 -19.81
C LEU A 5 -14.01 -7.85 -18.95
N ALA A 6 -12.95 -7.20 -19.44
CA ALA A 6 -11.72 -7.03 -18.69
C ALA A 6 -12.04 -6.38 -17.33
N LYS A 7 -11.49 -6.95 -16.25
CA LYS A 7 -11.64 -6.39 -14.90
C LYS A 7 -11.03 -5.00 -14.83
N LYS A 8 -11.63 -4.10 -14.05
CA LYS A 8 -11.17 -2.73 -13.89
C LYS A 8 -10.50 -2.54 -12.53
N PHE A 9 -9.22 -2.19 -12.49
CA PHE A 9 -8.50 -1.94 -11.25
C PHE A 9 -8.13 -0.46 -11.07
N VAL A 10 -8.10 -0.02 -9.81
CA VAL A 10 -7.43 1.22 -9.42
C VAL A 10 -6.13 0.84 -8.73
N VAL A 11 -5.01 1.31 -9.25
CA VAL A 11 -3.67 1.06 -8.70
C VAL A 11 -3.07 2.38 -8.27
N ALA A 12 -2.74 2.56 -6.98
CA ALA A 12 -2.24 3.84 -6.50
C ALA A 12 -1.09 3.67 -5.51
N MET A 13 -0.30 4.74 -5.37
CA MET A 13 0.78 4.84 -4.41
C MET A 13 0.71 6.17 -3.66
N MET A 14 0.84 6.07 -2.34
CA MET A 14 0.91 7.20 -1.41
C MET A 14 1.93 6.83 -0.32
N MET A 15 3.20 7.19 -0.54
CA MET A 15 4.33 6.79 0.29
C MET A 15 4.95 8.01 0.98
N HIS A 16 4.87 8.06 2.31
CA HIS A 16 5.60 9.02 3.14
C HIS A 16 5.75 8.49 4.55
N GLU A 17 6.93 8.69 5.12
CA GLU A 17 7.19 8.46 6.54
C GLU A 17 7.25 9.81 7.24
N THR A 18 6.36 10.04 8.21
CA THR A 18 6.28 11.32 8.89
C THR A 18 7.05 11.35 10.21
N ASN A 19 7.96 12.31 10.33
CA ASN A 19 8.52 12.75 11.60
C ASN A 19 7.70 13.94 12.14
N THR A 20 6.81 13.69 13.09
CA THR A 20 5.93 14.72 13.68
C THR A 20 6.67 15.80 14.47
N PHE A 21 7.95 15.61 14.80
CA PHE A 21 8.79 16.63 15.44
C PHE A 21 9.50 17.54 14.42
N SER A 22 9.47 17.21 13.13
CA SER A 22 10.07 18.04 12.09
C SER A 22 9.23 19.32 11.89
N PRO A 23 9.85 20.51 11.90
CA PRO A 23 9.15 21.76 11.64
C PRO A 23 8.88 22.00 10.15
N LEU A 24 9.45 21.18 9.25
CA LEU A 24 9.31 21.32 7.81
C LEU A 24 8.15 20.46 7.32
N ALA A 25 7.06 21.11 6.91
CA ALA A 25 5.92 20.44 6.29
C ALA A 25 6.29 19.86 4.91
N THR A 26 5.49 18.89 4.47
CA THR A 26 5.71 18.13 3.23
C THR A 26 4.61 18.48 2.22
N PRO A 27 4.83 19.45 1.34
CA PRO A 27 3.85 19.83 0.32
C PRO A 27 3.92 18.89 -0.90
N ILE A 28 2.97 19.02 -1.83
CA ILE A 28 2.77 18.06 -2.94
C ILE A 28 4.00 17.97 -3.85
N GLU A 29 4.75 19.06 -3.98
CA GLU A 29 5.98 19.13 -4.77
C GLU A 29 7.06 18.17 -4.27
N SER A 30 7.00 17.78 -2.98
CA SER A 30 7.94 16.81 -2.39
C SER A 30 7.71 15.38 -2.87
N PHE A 31 6.53 15.10 -3.45
CA PHE A 31 6.12 13.76 -3.87
C PHE A 31 6.41 13.46 -5.34
N ALA A 32 6.77 14.48 -6.13
CA ALA A 32 7.08 14.33 -7.55
C ALA A 32 8.55 13.95 -7.75
N ARG A 33 8.79 12.85 -8.48
CA ARG A 33 10.13 12.46 -8.86
C ARG A 33 10.73 13.53 -9.77
N GLY A 34 11.92 14.03 -9.40
CA GLY A 34 12.57 15.12 -10.14
C GLY A 34 11.79 16.45 -10.15
N GLY A 35 10.77 16.61 -9.31
CA GLY A 35 9.93 17.81 -9.23
C GLY A 35 8.86 17.94 -10.31
N ASP A 36 8.71 16.97 -11.22
CA ASP A 36 7.67 17.00 -12.26
C ASP A 36 6.35 16.41 -11.74
N LEU A 37 5.40 17.29 -11.40
CA LEU A 37 4.04 16.90 -10.95
C LEU A 37 3.28 16.07 -12.00
N GLY A 38 3.66 16.13 -13.28
CA GLY A 38 3.06 15.31 -14.35
C GLY A 38 3.34 13.82 -14.18
N THR A 39 4.34 13.45 -13.39
CA THR A 39 4.71 12.05 -13.08
C THR A 39 3.86 11.43 -11.98
N LEU A 40 3.02 12.22 -11.29
CA LEU A 40 2.19 11.74 -10.18
C LEU A 40 1.00 10.89 -10.61
N SER A 41 0.67 10.79 -11.90
CA SER A 41 -0.49 10.01 -12.35
C SER A 41 -0.39 9.53 -13.79
N GLY A 42 -1.32 8.65 -14.16
CA GLY A 42 -1.56 8.24 -15.54
C GLY A 42 -0.39 7.51 -16.20
N PRO A 43 -0.27 7.60 -17.54
CA PRO A 43 0.76 6.88 -18.29
C PRO A 43 2.20 7.21 -17.88
N ALA A 44 2.48 8.44 -17.45
CA ALA A 44 3.79 8.85 -16.99
C ALA A 44 4.18 8.10 -15.70
N ALA A 45 3.30 8.09 -14.70
CA ALA A 45 3.48 7.33 -13.46
C ALA A 45 3.70 5.82 -13.71
N ILE A 46 2.92 5.24 -14.63
CA ILE A 46 3.04 3.83 -15.02
C ILE A 46 4.44 3.58 -15.59
N LYS A 47 4.87 4.38 -16.56
CA LYS A 47 6.17 4.24 -17.21
C LYS A 47 7.34 4.31 -16.22
N GLU A 48 7.25 5.15 -15.20
CA GLU A 48 8.31 5.31 -14.19
C GLU A 48 8.35 4.20 -13.13
N SER A 49 7.24 3.48 -12.96
CA SER A 49 7.08 2.50 -11.88
C SER A 49 7.14 1.07 -12.39
N GLU A 50 6.69 0.82 -13.61
CA GLU A 50 6.68 -0.50 -14.23
C GLU A 50 8.11 -1.07 -14.33
N GLY A 51 8.27 -2.33 -13.91
CA GLY A 51 9.57 -3.02 -13.89
C GLY A 51 10.53 -2.57 -12.78
N THR A 52 10.15 -1.62 -11.93
CA THR A 52 10.97 -1.22 -10.77
C THR A 52 10.70 -2.10 -9.55
N ASN A 53 11.66 -2.17 -8.63
CA ASN A 53 11.45 -2.81 -7.31
C ASN A 53 10.69 -1.87 -6.36
N THR A 54 9.54 -1.36 -6.78
CA THR A 54 8.63 -0.57 -5.92
C THR A 54 7.31 -1.33 -5.76
N SER A 55 6.59 -1.07 -4.66
CA SER A 55 5.27 -1.65 -4.45
C SER A 55 4.27 -1.28 -5.55
N LEU A 56 4.36 -0.06 -6.08
CA LEU A 56 3.58 0.34 -7.26
C LEU A 56 3.94 -0.48 -8.50
N GLY A 57 5.23 -0.68 -8.77
CA GLY A 57 5.71 -1.53 -9.86
C GLY A 57 5.20 -2.97 -9.74
N GLY A 58 5.24 -3.54 -8.54
CA GLY A 58 4.70 -4.88 -8.26
C GLY A 58 3.18 -4.97 -8.47
N PHE A 59 2.41 -3.96 -8.08
CA PHE A 59 0.96 -3.95 -8.34
C PHE A 59 0.60 -3.71 -9.81
N ILE A 60 1.37 -2.89 -10.54
CA ILE A 60 1.22 -2.76 -11.99
C ILE A 60 1.45 -4.13 -12.66
N GLU A 61 2.49 -4.86 -12.25
CA GLU A 61 2.76 -6.22 -12.76
C GLU A 61 1.58 -7.17 -12.49
N VAL A 62 0.98 -7.12 -11.29
CA VAL A 62 -0.22 -7.90 -10.95
C VAL A 62 -1.40 -7.54 -11.86
N ALA A 63 -1.70 -6.26 -12.03
CA ALA A 63 -2.81 -5.80 -12.87
C ALA A 63 -2.61 -6.22 -14.34
N ARG A 64 -1.39 -6.09 -14.87
CA ARG A 64 -1.02 -6.53 -16.23
C ARG A 64 -1.20 -8.03 -16.42
N LYS A 65 -0.70 -8.84 -15.48
CA LYS A 65 -0.82 -10.31 -15.52
C LYS A 65 -2.26 -10.79 -15.44
N ALA A 66 -3.11 -10.06 -14.73
CA ALA A 66 -4.55 -10.33 -14.64
C ALA A 66 -5.32 -9.99 -15.93
N GLY A 67 -4.69 -9.32 -16.90
CA GLY A 67 -5.38 -8.80 -18.09
C GLY A 67 -6.39 -7.70 -17.74
N ALA A 68 -6.20 -7.00 -16.61
CA ALA A 68 -7.09 -5.96 -16.15
C ALA A 68 -6.84 -4.63 -16.89
N GLU A 69 -7.92 -3.91 -17.18
CA GLU A 69 -7.83 -2.47 -17.43
C GLU A 69 -7.55 -1.77 -16.10
N PHE A 70 -6.58 -0.87 -16.04
CA PHE A 70 -6.30 -0.17 -14.79
C PHE A 70 -5.91 1.28 -14.99
N THR A 71 -6.13 2.08 -13.94
CA THR A 71 -5.71 3.47 -13.86
C THR A 71 -4.74 3.65 -12.70
N VAL A 72 -3.83 4.63 -12.85
CA VAL A 72 -2.95 5.09 -11.76
C VAL A 72 -3.30 6.55 -11.45
N PRO A 73 -4.28 6.81 -10.56
CA PRO A 73 -4.69 8.18 -10.26
C PRO A 73 -3.67 8.93 -9.40
N MET A 74 -2.83 8.20 -8.67
CA MET A 74 -1.80 8.78 -7.81
C MET A 74 -0.59 7.84 -7.70
N ALA A 75 0.60 8.39 -7.84
CA ALA A 75 1.89 7.72 -7.70
C ALA A 75 2.87 8.58 -6.87
N ALA A 76 2.41 9.00 -5.69
CA ALA A 76 3.12 9.94 -4.84
C ALA A 76 4.09 9.22 -3.90
N SER A 77 5.36 9.63 -3.92
CA SER A 77 6.37 9.16 -2.96
C SER A 77 7.31 10.30 -2.59
N ALA A 78 7.39 10.63 -1.30
CA ALA A 78 8.30 11.63 -0.77
C ALA A 78 9.32 11.00 0.18
N HIS A 79 10.48 11.64 0.34
CA HIS A 79 11.44 11.27 1.38
C HIS A 79 10.85 11.54 2.78
N PRO A 80 11.31 10.82 3.83
CA PRO A 80 10.87 11.08 5.20
C PRO A 80 11.08 12.54 5.62
N SER A 81 10.03 13.16 6.16
CA SER A 81 10.01 14.59 6.53
C SER A 81 8.87 14.90 7.51
N GLY A 82 8.51 16.18 7.72
CA GLY A 82 7.43 16.55 8.64
C GLY A 82 6.03 16.31 8.08
N LEU A 83 5.03 16.85 8.77
CA LEU A 83 3.61 16.63 8.44
C LEU A 83 3.30 16.88 6.96
N VAL A 84 2.53 15.99 6.35
CA VAL A 84 2.01 16.21 5.00
C VAL A 84 1.02 17.37 5.06
N THR A 85 1.18 18.36 4.18
CA THR A 85 0.26 19.50 4.18
C THR A 85 -1.16 19.05 3.87
N LYS A 86 -2.16 19.70 4.47
CA LYS A 86 -3.56 19.40 4.22
C LYS A 86 -3.89 19.40 2.73
N ALA A 87 -3.36 20.38 1.99
CA ALA A 87 -3.57 20.47 0.54
C ALA A 87 -3.00 19.25 -0.21
N ALA A 88 -1.77 18.83 0.10
CA ALA A 88 -1.15 17.67 -0.53
C ALA A 88 -1.93 16.37 -0.23
N TYR A 89 -2.30 16.17 1.04
CA TYR A 89 -3.06 15.01 1.46
C TYR A 89 -4.44 14.92 0.80
N GLU A 90 -5.19 16.03 0.78
CA GLU A 90 -6.51 16.08 0.13
C GLU A 90 -6.41 15.90 -1.39
N GLN A 91 -5.35 16.40 -2.03
CA GLN A 91 -5.10 16.16 -3.44
C GLN A 91 -4.81 14.68 -3.74
N MET A 92 -3.92 14.05 -2.97
CA MET A 92 -3.56 12.64 -3.14
C MET A 92 -4.76 11.72 -2.90
N THR A 93 -5.39 11.85 -1.75
CA THR A 93 -6.54 10.99 -1.38
C THR A 93 -7.76 11.27 -2.25
N GLY A 94 -8.02 12.53 -2.60
CA GLY A 94 -9.10 12.92 -3.51
C GLY A 94 -8.97 12.24 -4.87
N ALA A 95 -7.78 12.26 -5.47
CA ALA A 95 -7.53 11.60 -6.76
C ALA A 95 -7.83 10.09 -6.72
N ILE A 96 -7.38 9.40 -5.65
CA ILE A 96 -7.60 7.95 -5.47
C ILE A 96 -9.09 7.66 -5.26
N VAL A 97 -9.74 8.38 -4.35
CA VAL A 97 -11.16 8.21 -4.02
C VAL A 97 -12.04 8.49 -5.25
N ASP A 98 -11.75 9.53 -6.02
CA ASP A 98 -12.52 9.89 -7.20
C ASP A 98 -12.34 8.89 -8.35
N ALA A 99 -11.19 8.22 -8.45
CA ALA A 99 -11.02 7.10 -9.36
C ALA A 99 -11.87 5.90 -8.96
N VAL A 100 -11.90 5.56 -7.67
CA VAL A 100 -12.69 4.44 -7.14
C VAL A 100 -14.20 4.71 -7.26
N LYS A 101 -14.65 5.96 -7.05
CA LYS A 101 -16.05 6.37 -7.25
C LYS A 101 -16.58 6.12 -8.67
N LYS A 102 -15.71 6.08 -9.68
CA LYS A 102 -16.11 5.78 -11.08
C LYS A 102 -16.44 4.29 -11.29
N GLY A 103 -16.17 3.44 -10.30
CA GLY A 103 -16.40 2.00 -10.35
C GLY A 103 -15.13 1.23 -10.73
N CYS A 104 -14.80 0.23 -9.94
CA CYS A 104 -13.71 -0.72 -10.17
C CYS A 104 -14.03 -2.06 -9.51
N ASP A 105 -13.39 -3.13 -9.99
CA ASP A 105 -13.49 -4.47 -9.44
C ASP A 105 -12.52 -4.70 -8.27
N ALA A 106 -11.42 -3.94 -8.21
CA ALA A 106 -10.47 -4.02 -7.11
C ALA A 106 -9.59 -2.77 -6.99
N VAL A 107 -9.03 -2.58 -5.80
CA VAL A 107 -8.06 -1.51 -5.50
C VAL A 107 -6.74 -2.11 -5.01
N LEU A 108 -5.63 -1.64 -5.56
CA LEU A 108 -4.27 -2.02 -5.21
C LEU A 108 -3.53 -0.77 -4.69
N LEU A 109 -3.18 -0.74 -3.41
CA LEU A 109 -2.60 0.44 -2.75
C LEU A 109 -1.19 0.15 -2.21
N ALA A 110 -0.20 0.83 -2.77
CA ALA A 110 1.14 0.92 -2.18
C ALA A 110 1.16 2.08 -1.19
N LEU A 111 1.13 1.78 0.10
CA LEU A 111 1.12 2.78 1.18
C LEU A 111 2.37 2.59 2.05
N HIS A 112 2.86 3.67 2.67
CA HIS A 112 3.94 3.51 3.64
C HIS A 112 3.38 2.90 4.94
N GLY A 113 2.27 3.44 5.42
CA GLY A 113 1.64 3.06 6.68
C GLY A 113 2.09 3.90 7.87
N ALA A 114 2.75 5.05 7.65
CA ALA A 114 3.20 5.95 8.71
C ALA A 114 3.04 7.43 8.31
N MET A 115 2.07 7.71 7.43
CA MET A 115 1.79 9.07 7.00
C MET A 115 0.94 9.79 8.04
N VAL A 116 1.41 10.97 8.46
CA VAL A 116 0.65 11.92 9.28
C VAL A 116 0.45 13.19 8.47
N ALA A 117 -0.82 13.59 8.29
CA ALA A 117 -1.19 14.85 7.69
C ALA A 117 -1.47 15.89 8.76
N GLU A 118 -1.41 17.18 8.42
CA GLU A 118 -1.71 18.29 9.35
C GLU A 118 -3.05 18.16 10.10
N HIS A 119 -4.01 17.44 9.52
CA HIS A 119 -5.36 17.26 10.05
C HIS A 119 -5.76 15.79 10.27
N HIS A 120 -4.85 14.83 10.10
CA HIS A 120 -5.09 13.40 10.34
C HIS A 120 -3.85 12.70 10.89
N ASP A 121 -4.01 12.07 12.06
CA ASP A 121 -2.95 11.28 12.71
C ASP A 121 -2.69 9.92 12.05
N ASP A 122 -3.69 9.41 11.31
CA ASP A 122 -3.65 8.14 10.58
C ASP A 122 -4.05 8.39 9.12
N GLY A 123 -3.06 8.74 8.28
CA GLY A 123 -3.30 9.06 6.87
C GLY A 123 -3.79 7.85 6.07
N GLU A 124 -3.22 6.67 6.29
CA GLU A 124 -3.61 5.45 5.58
C GLU A 124 -5.00 4.96 6.00
N GLY A 125 -5.31 4.95 7.30
CA GLY A 125 -6.61 4.56 7.82
C GLY A 125 -7.72 5.51 7.36
N GLU A 126 -7.46 6.83 7.33
CA GLU A 126 -8.45 7.78 6.79
C GLU A 126 -8.69 7.57 5.29
N LEU A 127 -7.64 7.34 4.47
CA LEU A 127 -7.83 6.98 3.06
C LEU A 127 -8.71 5.73 2.91
N LEU A 128 -8.42 4.67 3.65
CA LEU A 128 -9.19 3.42 3.59
C LEU A 128 -10.64 3.62 4.04
N ASN A 129 -10.88 4.43 5.07
CA ASN A 129 -12.22 4.82 5.50
C ASN A 129 -12.99 5.56 4.40
N ARG A 130 -12.34 6.49 3.68
CA ARG A 130 -12.94 7.20 2.54
C ARG A 130 -13.29 6.24 1.40
N LEU A 131 -12.42 5.28 1.11
CA LEU A 131 -12.66 4.26 0.09
C LEU A 131 -13.85 3.36 0.45
N ARG A 132 -13.96 2.90 1.71
CA ARG A 132 -15.11 2.10 2.17
C ARG A 132 -16.44 2.84 2.10
N LYS A 133 -16.45 4.16 2.26
CA LYS A 133 -17.67 4.97 2.09
C LYS A 133 -18.20 5.00 0.65
N VAL A 134 -17.31 4.90 -0.35
CA VAL A 134 -17.69 5.00 -1.77
C VAL A 134 -17.76 3.66 -2.49
N ALA A 135 -17.07 2.64 -1.94
CA ALA A 135 -16.95 1.31 -2.50
C ALA A 135 -16.84 0.27 -1.37
N PRO A 136 -17.93 0.03 -0.62
CA PRO A 136 -17.91 -0.80 0.59
C PRO A 136 -17.43 -2.22 0.32
N ASP A 137 -17.85 -2.81 -0.80
CA ASP A 137 -17.64 -4.22 -1.12
C ASP A 137 -16.45 -4.48 -2.06
N VAL A 138 -15.80 -3.43 -2.58
CA VAL A 138 -14.67 -3.60 -3.49
C VAL A 138 -13.46 -4.11 -2.72
N PRO A 139 -12.82 -5.23 -3.12
CA PRO A 139 -11.67 -5.74 -2.40
C PRO A 139 -10.46 -4.81 -2.56
N ILE A 140 -9.79 -4.53 -1.44
CA ILE A 140 -8.63 -3.62 -1.37
C ILE A 140 -7.42 -4.40 -0.87
N ALA A 141 -6.37 -4.47 -1.68
CA ALA A 141 -5.09 -5.03 -1.26
C ALA A 141 -4.08 -3.91 -1.01
N VAL A 142 -3.40 -3.97 0.14
CA VAL A 142 -2.45 -2.95 0.59
C VAL A 142 -1.08 -3.59 0.80
N ALA A 143 -0.04 -2.98 0.21
CA ALA A 143 1.35 -3.26 0.54
C ALA A 143 1.88 -2.13 1.43
N LEU A 144 2.47 -2.49 2.57
CA LEU A 144 2.95 -1.58 3.61
C LEU A 144 4.46 -1.67 3.79
N ASP A 145 5.05 -0.56 4.23
CA ASP A 145 6.45 -0.52 4.66
C ASP A 145 6.67 -1.37 5.91
N PHE A 146 7.92 -1.78 6.15
CA PHE A 146 8.33 -2.47 7.37
C PHE A 146 8.10 -1.61 8.62
N HIS A 147 8.18 -0.29 8.50
CA HIS A 147 8.04 0.68 9.58
C HIS A 147 6.62 1.23 9.70
N THR A 148 5.63 0.55 9.11
CA THR A 148 4.22 0.96 9.25
C THR A 148 3.80 1.04 10.72
N GLN A 149 3.10 2.12 11.05
CA GLN A 149 2.34 2.26 12.28
C GLN A 149 0.93 1.73 12.06
N MET A 150 0.76 0.42 12.27
CA MET A 150 -0.52 -0.28 12.07
C MET A 150 -1.65 0.25 12.97
N THR A 151 -2.84 0.45 12.39
CA THR A 151 -4.06 0.84 13.11
C THR A 151 -5.23 -0.10 12.83
N ASP A 152 -6.22 -0.10 13.73
CA ASP A 152 -7.49 -0.80 13.51
C ASP A 152 -8.21 -0.28 12.26
N ALA A 153 -8.12 1.02 11.96
CA ALA A 153 -8.74 1.61 10.78
C ALA A 153 -8.15 1.03 9.49
N MET A 154 -6.84 0.82 9.44
CA MET A 154 -6.19 0.19 8.29
C MET A 154 -6.66 -1.26 8.10
N ILE A 155 -6.71 -2.04 9.17
CA ILE A 155 -7.10 -3.45 9.10
C ILE A 155 -8.59 -3.61 8.77
N ASN A 156 -9.46 -2.81 9.37
CA ASN A 156 -10.90 -2.85 9.06
C ASN A 156 -11.21 -2.28 7.66
N GLY A 157 -10.38 -1.36 7.17
CA GLY A 157 -10.53 -0.71 5.89
C GLY A 157 -10.00 -1.51 4.70
N ALA A 158 -9.04 -2.41 4.89
CA ALA A 158 -8.48 -3.24 3.83
C ALA A 158 -9.14 -4.63 3.75
N THR A 159 -8.94 -5.33 2.64
CA THR A 159 -9.31 -6.75 2.49
C THR A 159 -8.09 -7.64 2.72
N ILE A 160 -6.93 -7.18 2.24
CA ILE A 160 -5.64 -7.86 2.34
C ILE A 160 -4.58 -6.82 2.69
N VAL A 161 -3.73 -7.12 3.67
CA VAL A 161 -2.56 -6.33 4.02
C VAL A 161 -1.33 -7.23 4.02
N THR A 162 -0.25 -6.76 3.39
CA THR A 162 1.08 -7.36 3.49
C THR A 162 2.10 -6.28 3.78
N GLY A 163 3.00 -6.51 4.74
CA GLY A 163 4.16 -5.67 5.00
C GLY A 163 5.44 -6.23 4.41
N TYR A 164 6.41 -5.34 4.15
CA TYR A 164 7.78 -5.72 3.81
C TYR A 164 8.36 -6.65 4.88
N ARG A 165 9.28 -7.53 4.47
CA ARG A 165 9.94 -8.51 5.35
C ARG A 165 11.45 -8.33 5.40
N THR A 166 12.00 -7.28 4.78
CA THR A 166 13.43 -7.02 4.76
C THR A 166 13.77 -5.60 5.21
N TYR A 167 14.92 -5.47 5.88
CA TYR A 167 15.54 -4.19 6.23
C TYR A 167 17.08 -4.33 6.08
N PRO A 168 17.72 -3.61 5.12
CA PRO A 168 17.12 -2.64 4.19
C PRO A 168 16.09 -3.28 3.25
N HIS A 169 15.13 -2.47 2.77
CA HIS A 169 14.02 -2.95 1.95
C HIS A 169 14.52 -3.37 0.57
N ILE A 170 14.44 -4.66 0.27
CA ILE A 170 14.75 -5.24 -1.04
C ILE A 170 13.57 -6.02 -1.62
N ASP A 171 12.46 -6.14 -0.88
CA ASP A 171 11.29 -6.97 -1.20
C ASP A 171 10.00 -6.15 -1.41
N MET A 172 10.11 -4.89 -1.80
CA MET A 172 8.97 -3.99 -1.98
C MET A 172 8.00 -4.49 -3.06
N ALA A 173 8.51 -4.79 -4.27
CA ALA A 173 7.67 -5.33 -5.34
C ALA A 173 7.15 -6.74 -5.01
N ASP A 174 7.95 -7.55 -4.29
CA ASP A 174 7.55 -8.89 -3.87
C ASP A 174 6.38 -8.83 -2.88
N THR A 175 6.37 -7.85 -1.98
CA THR A 175 5.28 -7.60 -1.03
C THR A 175 3.99 -7.24 -1.77
N ALA A 176 4.05 -6.31 -2.72
CA ALA A 176 2.90 -5.99 -3.57
C ALA A 176 2.40 -7.21 -4.35
N ARG A 177 3.30 -8.04 -4.89
CA ARG A 177 2.93 -9.29 -5.57
C ARG A 177 2.28 -10.30 -4.63
N ARG A 178 2.70 -10.39 -3.35
CA ARG A 178 2.05 -11.23 -2.32
C ARG A 178 0.61 -10.80 -2.05
N ALA A 179 0.38 -9.52 -1.80
CA ALA A 179 -0.96 -8.95 -1.65
C ALA A 179 -1.81 -9.18 -2.90
N GLY A 180 -1.27 -8.87 -4.08
CA GLY A 180 -1.94 -9.02 -5.37
C GLY A 180 -2.33 -10.46 -5.70
N ARG A 181 -1.47 -11.44 -5.41
CA ARG A 181 -1.79 -12.87 -5.58
C ARG A 181 -2.99 -13.28 -4.74
N THR A 182 -3.06 -12.83 -3.50
CA THR A 182 -4.20 -13.12 -2.61
C THR A 182 -5.47 -12.45 -3.12
N LEU A 183 -5.35 -11.22 -3.64
CA LEU A 183 -6.47 -10.51 -4.24
C LEU A 183 -7.02 -11.24 -5.46
N MET A 184 -6.15 -11.75 -6.35
CA MET A 184 -6.60 -12.48 -7.55
C MET A 184 -7.38 -13.74 -7.17
N ARG A 185 -6.90 -14.48 -6.17
CA ARG A 185 -7.63 -15.64 -5.62
C ARG A 185 -8.98 -15.25 -5.00
N THR A 186 -9.03 -14.09 -4.36
CA THR A 186 -10.28 -13.54 -3.79
C THR A 186 -11.28 -13.20 -4.90
N LEU A 187 -10.84 -12.54 -5.97
CA LEU A 187 -11.67 -12.21 -7.13
C LEU A 187 -12.16 -13.44 -7.90
N ALA A 188 -11.38 -14.53 -7.86
CA ALA A 188 -11.76 -15.83 -8.43
C ALA A 188 -12.71 -16.64 -7.52
N GLY A 189 -13.00 -16.17 -6.30
CA GLY A 189 -13.83 -16.89 -5.32
C GLY A 189 -13.13 -18.11 -4.70
N GLU A 190 -11.81 -18.23 -4.84
CA GLU A 190 -11.04 -19.35 -4.29
C GLU A 190 -10.77 -19.21 -2.79
N VAL A 191 -10.74 -17.97 -2.29
CA VAL A 191 -10.48 -17.66 -0.88
C VAL A 191 -11.32 -16.48 -0.43
N GLU A 192 -11.64 -16.46 0.87
CA GLU A 192 -12.26 -15.33 1.55
C GLU A 192 -11.32 -14.87 2.69
N PRO A 193 -10.41 -13.90 2.44
CA PRO A 193 -9.42 -13.49 3.43
C PRO A 193 -10.06 -12.96 4.72
N LYS A 194 -9.53 -13.39 5.86
CA LYS A 194 -9.79 -12.81 7.17
C LYS A 194 -8.47 -12.33 7.75
N MET A 195 -8.44 -11.10 8.24
CA MET A 195 -7.25 -10.50 8.82
C MET A 195 -7.34 -10.55 10.34
N VAL A 196 -6.22 -10.91 10.97
CA VAL A 196 -6.02 -10.86 12.42
C VAL A 196 -4.73 -10.09 12.65
N TRP A 197 -4.78 -9.12 13.55
CA TRP A 197 -3.63 -8.30 13.89
C TRP A 197 -3.59 -8.04 15.40
N GLY A 198 -2.44 -7.63 15.91
CA GLY A 198 -2.30 -7.24 17.31
C GLY A 198 -1.07 -6.38 17.53
N ASN A 199 -1.20 -5.41 18.45
CA ASN A 199 -0.12 -4.52 18.86
C ASN A 199 0.55 -5.03 20.14
N ARG A 200 1.88 -4.94 20.20
CA ARG A 200 2.63 -5.03 21.46
C ARG A 200 3.17 -3.62 21.77
N PRO A 201 2.95 -3.07 22.97
CA PRO A 201 3.34 -1.70 23.31
C PRO A 201 4.86 -1.61 23.53
N ILE A 202 5.63 -1.84 22.47
CA ILE A 202 7.08 -1.87 22.45
C ILE A 202 7.53 -0.97 21.31
N MET A 203 8.39 -0.02 21.62
CA MET A 203 9.14 0.74 20.62
C MET A 203 10.52 0.11 20.48
N SER A 204 10.73 -0.62 19.39
CA SER A 204 12.03 -1.23 19.08
C SER A 204 12.92 -0.24 18.35
N SER A 205 14.24 -0.33 18.57
CA SER A 205 15.20 0.53 17.87
C SER A 205 15.34 0.10 16.41
N SER A 206 15.17 1.04 15.48
CA SER A 206 15.34 0.81 14.03
C SER A 206 16.72 0.26 13.66
N LEU A 207 17.74 0.52 14.49
CA LEU A 207 19.11 0.00 14.31
C LEU A 207 19.20 -1.52 14.40
N VAL A 208 18.20 -2.20 14.97
CA VAL A 208 18.16 -3.66 15.15
C VAL A 208 16.95 -4.32 14.47
N HIS A 209 16.31 -3.63 13.53
CA HIS A 209 15.16 -4.15 12.79
C HIS A 209 15.52 -5.15 11.69
N THR A 210 16.81 -5.33 11.36
CA THR A 210 17.20 -6.25 10.30
C THR A 210 16.76 -7.70 10.59
N PRO A 211 15.95 -8.31 9.70
CA PRO A 211 15.51 -9.71 9.86
C PRO A 211 16.64 -10.74 9.72
N SER A 212 17.86 -10.31 9.41
CA SER A 212 19.04 -11.17 9.41
C SER A 212 19.59 -11.46 10.82
N ARG A 213 19.13 -10.73 11.85
CA ARG A 213 19.60 -10.81 13.24
C ARG A 213 18.45 -10.85 14.22
N GLU A 214 18.70 -11.36 15.42
CA GLU A 214 17.72 -11.28 16.51
C GLU A 214 17.50 -9.83 16.94
N PRO A 215 16.28 -9.47 17.37
CA PRO A 215 15.12 -10.35 17.57
C PRO A 215 14.23 -10.55 16.32
N MET A 216 14.43 -9.77 15.25
CA MET A 216 13.53 -9.81 14.08
C MET A 216 13.68 -11.10 13.25
N LYS A 217 14.85 -11.74 13.28
CA LYS A 217 15.11 -13.01 12.59
C LYS A 217 14.11 -14.09 12.98
N THR A 218 13.92 -14.33 14.27
CA THR A 218 12.98 -15.36 14.75
C THR A 218 11.55 -15.03 14.31
N LEU A 219 11.11 -13.78 14.50
CA LEU A 219 9.75 -13.35 14.19
C LEU A 219 9.44 -13.44 12.69
N MET A 220 10.34 -12.96 11.83
CA MET A 220 10.18 -13.07 10.38
C MET A 220 10.30 -14.50 9.89
N GLY A 221 11.14 -15.32 10.53
CA GLY A 221 11.21 -16.76 10.27
C GLY A 221 9.87 -17.46 10.51
N MET A 222 9.17 -17.11 11.60
CA MET A 222 7.84 -17.62 11.89
C MET A 222 6.80 -17.18 10.84
N ALA A 223 6.81 -15.91 10.43
CA ALA A 223 5.91 -15.38 9.40
C ALA A 223 6.12 -16.08 8.04
N ASN A 224 7.39 -16.26 7.63
CA ASN A 224 7.73 -16.96 6.39
C ASN A 224 7.27 -18.42 6.44
N GLN A 225 7.59 -19.15 7.52
CA GLN A 225 7.19 -20.54 7.67
C GLN A 225 5.68 -20.74 7.63
N ALA A 226 4.90 -19.85 8.24
CA ALA A 226 3.45 -19.93 8.24
C ALA A 226 2.86 -19.77 6.83
N GLU A 227 3.44 -18.89 5.99
CA GLU A 227 3.06 -18.80 4.57
C GLU A 227 3.53 -20.00 3.76
N ASP A 228 4.79 -20.42 3.91
CA ASP A 228 5.40 -21.50 3.11
C ASP A 228 4.69 -22.84 3.33
N THR A 229 4.18 -23.07 4.53
CA THR A 229 3.40 -24.28 4.88
C THR A 229 1.92 -24.17 4.50
N GLY A 230 1.47 -23.01 4.03
CA GLY A 230 0.07 -22.75 3.70
C GLY A 230 -0.86 -22.64 4.92
N GLN A 231 -0.31 -22.47 6.13
CA GLN A 231 -1.10 -22.25 7.35
C GLN A 231 -1.89 -20.94 7.26
N VAL A 232 -1.32 -19.92 6.63
CA VAL A 232 -1.95 -18.62 6.38
C VAL A 232 -1.75 -18.20 4.92
N LEU A 233 -2.65 -17.33 4.42
CA LEU A 233 -2.51 -16.74 3.08
C LEU A 233 -1.36 -15.74 3.04
N ASN A 234 -1.27 -14.88 4.06
CA ASN A 234 -0.17 -13.96 4.26
C ASN A 234 0.18 -13.79 5.75
N ALA A 235 1.43 -13.43 6.04
CA ALA A 235 1.93 -12.99 7.34
C ALA A 235 3.04 -11.94 7.18
N SER A 236 3.05 -10.92 8.01
CA SER A 236 4.08 -9.88 8.06
C SER A 236 4.34 -9.49 9.51
#